data_AF-A0A915ENV7-F1
#
_entry.id   AF-A0A915ENV7-F1
#
_cell.length_a   1.000
_cell.length_b   1.000
_cell.length_c   1.000
_cell.angle_alpha   90.00
_cell.angle_beta   90.00
_cell.angle_gamma   90.00
#
_symmetry.space_group_name_H-M   'P 1'
#
loop_
_entity.id
_entity.type
_entity.pdbx_description
1 polymer ?
#
loop_
_entity_poly.entity_id
_entity_poly.type
_entity_poly.pdbx_seq_one_letter_code
_entity_poly.pdbx_strand_id
1 'polypeptide(L)'
;MKVFLLPALCLVLGTFVGASIIPQQHTGIQSYRVRGKLLCGDQPASGVRVKLVDDDFGPDPDDDLDSGILMPKAYLSCQGIPPKLTTIDPQLKIYHDCNDGIIPCQRR
;
A
#
# COMPACT_ATOMS: atom_id res chain seq x y z
N MET A 1 41.84 46.23 -23.72
CA MET A 1 41.16 45.99 -22.43
C MET A 1 39.78 45.42 -22.72
N LYS A 2 39.44 44.29 -22.08
CA LYS A 2 38.22 43.49 -22.27
C LYS A 2 36.96 44.29 -21.92
N VAL A 3 35.92 44.20 -22.75
CA VAL A 3 34.54 44.06 -22.24
C VAL A 3 33.77 43.15 -23.19
N PHE A 4 33.55 41.91 -22.75
CA PHE A 4 32.61 40.97 -23.35
C PHE A 4 31.20 41.51 -23.09
N LEU A 5 30.48 41.85 -24.15
CA LEU A 5 29.12 42.37 -24.07
C LEU A 5 28.21 41.44 -24.87
N LEU A 6 27.73 40.39 -24.18
CA LEU A 6 26.54 39.54 -24.40
C LEU A 6 26.80 38.17 -23.74
N PRO A 7 25.84 37.52 -23.03
CA PRO A 7 24.43 37.85 -22.87
C PRO A 7 23.95 37.79 -21.40
N ALA A 8 23.54 38.92 -20.83
CA ALA A 8 22.73 38.91 -19.60
C ALA A 8 21.28 38.42 -19.83
N LEU A 9 20.94 38.01 -21.06
CA LEU A 9 19.60 37.58 -21.45
C LEU A 9 19.38 36.06 -21.38
N CYS A 10 20.41 35.26 -21.10
CA CYS A 10 20.26 33.79 -21.04
C CYS A 10 20.00 33.22 -19.65
N LEU A 11 20.00 34.04 -18.58
CA LEU A 11 20.00 33.54 -17.20
C LEU A 11 18.65 33.56 -16.48
N VAL A 12 17.54 33.78 -17.21
CA VAL A 12 16.19 33.81 -16.62
C VAL A 12 15.25 32.73 -17.19
N LEU A 13 15.71 31.91 -18.14
CA LEU A 13 14.92 30.80 -18.73
C LEU A 13 15.21 29.43 -18.08
N GLY A 14 15.66 29.45 -16.83
CA GLY A 14 16.01 28.24 -16.06
C GLY A 14 15.34 28.19 -14.68
N THR A 15 14.22 28.88 -14.48
CA THR A 15 13.47 28.78 -13.22
C THR A 15 12.77 27.42 -13.16
N PHE A 16 13.49 26.44 -12.62
CA PHE A 16 12.97 25.28 -11.89
C PHE A 16 11.72 24.64 -12.50
N VAL A 17 11.88 23.93 -13.61
CA VAL A 17 11.01 22.78 -13.90
C VAL A 17 11.30 21.75 -12.81
N GLY A 18 10.31 21.47 -11.97
CA GLY A 18 10.40 20.47 -10.91
C GLY A 18 10.36 21.07 -9.51
N ALA A 19 9.30 21.83 -9.20
CA ALA A 19 8.73 21.64 -7.86
C ALA A 19 8.26 20.18 -7.83
N SER A 20 9.13 19.31 -7.31
CA SER A 20 8.78 17.92 -7.02
C SER A 20 7.51 17.97 -6.19
N ILE A 21 6.41 17.56 -6.80
CA ILE A 21 5.19 17.12 -6.12
C ILE A 21 5.60 15.93 -5.25
N ILE A 22 6.23 16.19 -4.10
CA ILE A 22 6.35 15.18 -3.06
C ILE A 22 4.93 15.05 -2.51
N PRO A 23 4.23 13.93 -2.76
CA PRO A 23 2.93 13.71 -2.15
C PRO A 23 3.11 13.84 -0.64
N GLN A 24 2.19 14.56 0.00
CA GLN A 24 2.31 14.92 1.40
C GLN A 24 2.41 13.65 2.26
N GLN A 25 3.64 13.34 2.71
CA GLN A 25 3.86 12.20 3.61
C GLN A 25 3.33 12.57 4.99
N HIS A 26 2.39 11.76 5.47
CA HIS A 26 1.80 11.89 6.78
C HIS A 26 2.84 11.51 7.85
N THR A 27 3.39 12.51 8.53
CA THR A 27 4.37 12.29 9.60
C THR A 27 3.64 12.00 10.92
N GLY A 28 3.69 10.77 11.42
CA GLY A 28 3.09 10.38 12.70
C GLY A 28 2.80 8.89 12.81
N ILE A 29 2.42 8.43 14.01
CA ILE A 29 1.99 7.04 14.21
C ILE A 29 0.65 6.84 13.51
N GLN A 30 0.61 5.88 12.60
CA GLN A 30 -0.60 5.47 11.89
C GLN A 30 -0.94 4.03 12.30
N SER A 31 -2.24 3.70 12.32
CA SER A 31 -2.70 2.36 12.65
C SER A 31 -3.97 2.02 11.90
N TYR A 32 -4.04 0.80 11.37
CA TYR A 32 -5.21 0.32 10.65
C TYR A 32 -5.72 -0.96 11.28
N ARG A 33 -7.04 -1.10 11.29
CA ARG A 33 -7.72 -2.30 11.77
C ARG A 33 -8.83 -2.67 10.81
N VAL A 34 -8.82 -3.92 10.37
CA VAL A 34 -9.90 -4.49 9.55
C VAL A 34 -10.63 -5.53 10.39
N ARG A 35 -11.96 -5.46 10.39
CA ARG A 35 -12.83 -6.47 10.99
C ARG A 35 -13.96 -6.82 10.05
N GLY A 36 -14.33 -8.10 10.01
CA GLY A 36 -15.43 -8.54 9.16
C GLY A 36 -15.70 -10.02 9.27
N LYS A 37 -16.60 -10.51 8.41
CA LYS A 37 -16.89 -11.93 8.23
C LYS A 37 -16.83 -12.24 6.74
N LEU A 38 -16.01 -13.20 6.35
CA LEU A 38 -15.90 -13.61 4.96
C LEU A 38 -16.87 -14.75 4.67
N LEU A 39 -17.59 -14.65 3.56
CA LEU A 39 -18.53 -15.67 3.10
C LEU A 39 -18.13 -16.18 1.72
N CYS A 40 -18.41 -17.46 1.45
CA CYS A 40 -18.38 -18.07 0.14
C CYS A 40 -19.80 -18.51 -0.20
N GLY A 41 -20.50 -17.71 -1.01
CA GLY A 41 -21.96 -17.80 -1.08
C GLY A 41 -22.58 -17.52 0.30
N ASP A 42 -23.44 -18.41 0.77
CA ASP A 42 -24.12 -18.27 2.06
C ASP A 42 -23.34 -18.89 3.24
N GLN A 43 -22.19 -19.50 2.99
CA GLN A 43 -21.41 -20.22 4.00
C GLN A 43 -20.19 -19.42 4.47
N PRO A 44 -19.80 -19.51 5.77
CA PRO A 44 -18.57 -18.91 6.26
C PRO A 44 -17.33 -19.45 5.52
N ALA A 45 -16.54 -18.55 4.93
CA ALA A 45 -15.30 -18.90 4.22
C ALA A 45 -14.17 -19.19 5.22
N SER A 46 -14.19 -20.37 5.81
CA SER A 46 -13.17 -20.83 6.77
C SER A 46 -11.92 -21.34 6.06
N GLY A 47 -10.76 -21.28 6.72
CA GLY A 47 -9.48 -21.72 6.15
C GLY A 47 -8.88 -20.76 5.12
N VAL A 48 -9.55 -19.64 4.84
CA VAL A 48 -9.03 -18.59 3.95
C VAL A 48 -7.90 -17.83 4.63
N ARG A 49 -6.78 -17.65 3.92
CA ARG A 49 -5.66 -16.85 4.39
C ARG A 49 -5.91 -15.39 4.07
N VAL A 50 -5.66 -14.51 5.04
CA VAL A 50 -5.81 -13.06 4.88
C VAL A 50 -4.56 -12.36 5.34
N LYS A 51 -4.22 -11.26 4.67
CA LYS A 51 -3.09 -10.40 5.02
C LYS A 51 -3.52 -8.95 4.92
N LEU A 52 -3.24 -8.16 5.95
CA LEU A 52 -3.21 -6.71 5.86
C LEU A 52 -1.77 -6.33 5.55
N VAL A 53 -1.57 -5.61 4.45
CA VAL A 53 -0.26 -5.14 4.03
C VAL A 53 -0.25 -3.63 3.94
N ASP A 54 0.95 -3.08 3.94
CA ASP A 54 1.29 -1.77 3.42
C ASP A 54 1.79 -1.94 1.99
N ASP A 55 1.04 -1.43 1.00
CA ASP A 55 1.30 -1.60 -0.43
C ASP A 55 1.97 -0.33 -0.97
N ASP A 56 3.28 -0.19 -0.71
CA ASP A 56 4.02 1.03 -1.00
C ASP A 56 4.45 1.12 -2.47
N PHE A 57 4.60 2.36 -2.94
CA PHE A 57 5.17 2.64 -4.25
C PHE A 57 6.61 3.17 -4.13
N GLY A 58 7.51 2.63 -4.95
CA GLY A 58 8.88 3.14 -5.09
C GLY A 58 9.89 2.40 -4.21
N PRO A 59 10.82 3.09 -3.52
CA PRO A 59 11.91 2.44 -2.79
C PRO A 59 11.52 1.91 -1.40
N ASP A 60 10.33 2.22 -0.90
CA ASP A 60 9.79 1.69 0.36
C ASP A 60 9.23 0.28 0.10
N PRO A 61 9.74 -0.77 0.76
CA PRO A 61 9.25 -2.13 0.53
C PRO A 61 7.88 -2.36 1.17
N ASP A 62 7.04 -3.15 0.48
CA ASP A 62 5.78 -3.65 1.01
C ASP A 62 5.99 -4.37 2.35
N ASP A 63 5.23 -3.98 3.37
CA ASP A 63 5.31 -4.59 4.70
C ASP A 63 4.03 -5.35 5.05
N ASP A 64 4.17 -6.58 5.56
CA ASP A 64 3.06 -7.33 6.15
C ASP A 64 2.71 -6.71 7.51
N LEU A 65 1.57 -6.03 7.60
CA LEU A 65 1.08 -5.38 8.82
C LEU A 65 0.48 -6.38 9.81
N ASP A 66 -0.30 -7.34 9.30
CA ASP A 66 -0.86 -8.46 10.08
C ASP A 66 -1.32 -9.58 9.13
N SER A 67 -1.40 -10.82 9.60
CA SER A 67 -1.91 -11.93 8.81
C SER A 67 -2.58 -13.01 9.66
N GLY A 68 -3.50 -13.75 9.05
CA GLY A 68 -4.19 -14.82 9.74
C GLY A 68 -4.89 -15.80 8.81
N ILE A 69 -5.42 -16.86 9.40
CA ILE A 69 -6.30 -17.83 8.74
C ILE A 69 -7.66 -17.74 9.39
N LEU A 70 -8.71 -17.62 8.58
CA LEU A 70 -10.07 -17.52 9.08
C LEU A 70 -10.49 -18.81 9.77
N MET A 71 -10.80 -18.71 11.07
CA MET A 71 -11.30 -19.80 11.91
C MET A 71 -12.76 -20.19 11.53
N PRO A 72 -13.36 -21.28 12.05
CA PRO A 72 -14.63 -21.85 11.57
C PRO A 72 -15.86 -20.93 11.50
N LYS A 73 -15.82 -19.75 12.13
CA LYS A 73 -16.88 -18.72 12.04
C LYS A 73 -16.59 -17.64 10.98
N ALA A 74 -15.48 -17.77 10.28
CA ALA A 74 -14.91 -16.89 9.26
C ALA A 74 -14.75 -15.41 9.66
N TYR A 75 -14.48 -15.15 10.95
CA TYR A 75 -14.24 -13.80 11.42
C TYR A 75 -12.81 -13.35 11.14
N LEU A 76 -12.70 -12.17 10.54
CA LEU A 76 -11.47 -11.48 10.26
C LEU A 76 -11.24 -10.39 11.31
N SER A 77 -10.03 -10.32 11.85
CA SER A 77 -9.55 -9.20 12.65
C SER A 77 -8.07 -9.06 12.41
N CYS A 78 -7.67 -8.05 11.62
CA CYS A 78 -6.28 -7.73 11.36
C CYS A 78 -5.98 -6.33 11.89
N GLN A 79 -4.83 -6.14 12.55
CA GLN A 79 -4.37 -4.83 12.99
C GLN A 79 -2.85 -4.72 12.89
N GLY A 80 -2.38 -3.63 12.30
CA GLY A 80 -0.95 -3.30 12.29
C GLY A 80 -0.69 -1.86 12.68
N ILE A 81 0.48 -1.66 13.29
CA ILE A 81 1.09 -0.37 13.58
C ILE A 81 2.54 -0.50 13.10
N PRO A 82 2.84 -0.17 11.84
CA PRO A 82 4.21 -0.28 11.35
C PRO A 82 5.07 0.84 11.96
N PRO A 83 6.36 0.59 12.22
CA PRO A 83 7.33 1.62 12.54
C PRO A 83 7.78 2.34 11.27
N LYS A 84 6.85 2.86 10.47
CA LYS A 84 7.18 3.58 9.23
C LYS A 84 7.12 5.09 9.41
N LEU A 85 8.05 5.76 8.75
CA LEU A 85 8.12 7.22 8.65
C LEU A 85 7.23 7.77 7.52
N THR A 86 6.77 6.87 6.65
CA THR A 86 5.97 7.13 5.45
C THR A 86 4.47 6.93 5.72
N THR A 87 3.64 7.32 4.74
CA THR A 87 2.17 7.14 4.83
C THR A 87 1.86 5.67 4.56
N ILE A 88 1.02 5.05 5.38
CA ILE A 88 0.62 3.65 5.15
C ILE A 88 -0.44 3.63 4.04
N ASP A 89 -0.25 2.76 3.05
CA ASP A 89 -1.15 2.43 1.97
C ASP A 89 -1.80 1.06 2.22
N PRO A 90 -2.80 0.96 3.13
CA PRO A 90 -3.28 -0.32 3.64
C PRO A 90 -4.06 -1.11 2.59
N GLN A 91 -3.68 -2.37 2.37
CA GLN A 91 -4.40 -3.28 1.48
C GLN A 91 -4.69 -4.61 2.17
N LEU A 92 -5.95 -5.07 2.10
CA LEU A 92 -6.35 -6.40 2.56
C LEU A 92 -6.29 -7.40 1.40
N LYS A 93 -5.34 -8.34 1.45
CA LYS A 93 -5.20 -9.45 0.50
C LYS A 93 -5.92 -10.69 1.05
N ILE A 94 -6.82 -11.29 0.27
CA ILE A 94 -7.61 -12.47 0.67
C ILE A 94 -7.31 -13.62 -0.28
N TYR A 95 -6.68 -14.68 0.22
CA TYR A 95 -6.26 -15.83 -0.59
C TYR A 95 -7.24 -16.98 -0.43
N HIS A 96 -8.06 -17.25 -1.46
CA HIS A 96 -9.17 -18.20 -1.37
C HIS A 96 -9.39 -19.04 -2.63
N ASP A 97 -10.05 -20.19 -2.46
CA ASP A 97 -10.47 -21.09 -3.54
C ASP A 97 -12.02 -21.11 -3.71
N CYS A 98 -12.71 -20.13 -3.14
CA CYS A 98 -14.17 -20.01 -3.25
C CYS A 98 -14.60 -19.92 -4.73
N ASN A 99 -15.50 -20.83 -5.14
CA ASN A 99 -15.99 -20.96 -6.52
C ASN A 99 -14.85 -21.04 -7.55
N ASP A 100 -13.74 -21.68 -7.20
CA ASP A 100 -12.53 -21.77 -8.05
C ASP A 100 -12.39 -23.11 -8.80
N GLY A 101 -13.23 -24.10 -8.48
CA GLY A 101 -13.24 -25.38 -9.18
C GLY A 101 -11.91 -26.13 -9.03
N ILE A 102 -11.23 -26.39 -10.16
CA ILE A 102 -9.93 -27.10 -10.23
C ILE A 102 -8.77 -26.19 -10.64
N ILE A 103 -8.95 -24.87 -10.56
CA ILE A 103 -7.91 -23.92 -10.92
C ILE A 103 -6.78 -24.02 -9.88
N PRO A 104 -5.52 -24.18 -10.31
CA PRO A 104 -4.41 -24.23 -9.38
C PRO A 104 -4.11 -22.84 -8.81
N CYS A 105 -3.59 -22.84 -7.58
CA CYS A 105 -3.26 -21.64 -6.78
C CYS A 105 -4.49 -20.88 -6.26
N GLN A 106 -4.30 -20.18 -5.13
CA GLN A 106 -5.37 -19.38 -4.54
C GLN A 106 -5.56 -18.05 -5.29
N ARG A 107 -6.81 -17.65 -5.51
CA ARG A 107 -7.16 -16.30 -5.97
C ARG A 107 -6.89 -15.28 -4.87
N ARG A 108 -6.42 -14.09 -5.25
CA ARG A 108 -6.15 -12.94 -4.37
C ARG A 108 -7.05 -11.77 -4.71
#